data_AF-A0A1Y4MHZ6-F1
#
_entry.id   AF-A0A1Y4MHZ6-F1
#
_cell.length_a   1.000
_cell.length_b   1.000
_cell.length_c   1.000
_cell.angle_alpha   90.00
_cell.angle_beta   90.00
_cell.angle_gamma   90.00
#
_symmetry.space_group_name_H-M   'P 1'
#
loop_
_entity.id
_entity.type
_entity.pdbx_description
1 polymer ?
#
loop_
_entity_poly.entity_id
_entity_poly.type
_entity_poly.pdbx_seq_one_letter_code
_entity_poly.pdbx_strand_id
1 'polypeptide(L)'
;KDKKVKKLSTGQKKRVQVLKCLLSQPDLLICDEPTAALDVANSKLVMEALKEAGKNIPVLIVSHDMGLCNQYANRICKLENGYISEDKIISEQKEYHLKQSRKIKRPVKEYLYLIKKMIISRPGDSLIKAVIMSLLIFSLYAGINFFSSVSGKSDAKYKWTTGENLLITIGNEENKSDENETTASYQVADPLYSTYDFYTKQDVQNVLNEVDEVIGYRAGWDTGIYDWSNYLPMYTYDEAKKVLETADPKRPSTQKLAASIEFFESEGGPEHVVRNEKRFYYSYYMDGFRNIDYPNDLISNSIYFDYIFYIDTVVYQMKNDYQFSLLYGNQMKSDDEIIISLTVADKLLENESVSSYEDLIGKEISLVNNSYITCKYSGNNRSFENECIKENYFSCKIAGITDHKNNYENQVYLRNGVYDKWIEEKFQMNLEYLEYQYAYYLIDPESDSDEISSKIDEISASTDSHYAS
;
A
#
# COMPACT_ATOMS: atom_id res chain seq x y z
N LYS A 1 41.10 -10.16 53.47
CA LYS A 1 41.16 -11.37 52.61
C LYS A 1 39.98 -11.33 51.65
N ASP A 2 40.23 -11.23 50.34
CA ASP A 2 39.19 -11.21 49.30
C ASP A 2 38.63 -12.62 49.03
N LYS A 3 37.95 -13.20 50.01
CA LYS A 3 37.29 -14.51 49.89
C LYS A 3 35.79 -14.32 49.60
N LYS A 4 35.26 -15.07 48.62
CA LYS A 4 33.80 -15.17 48.40
C LYS A 4 33.10 -15.62 49.68
N VAL A 5 31.93 -15.06 49.99
CA VAL A 5 31.13 -15.36 51.21
C VAL A 5 30.93 -16.86 51.43
N LYS A 6 30.76 -17.63 50.35
CA LYS A 6 30.63 -19.11 50.42
C LYS A 6 31.84 -19.82 51.06
N LYS A 7 33.04 -19.24 50.99
CA LYS A 7 34.30 -19.79 51.51
C LYS A 7 34.64 -19.30 52.93
N LEU A 8 33.76 -18.52 53.57
CA LEU A 8 33.95 -18.04 54.94
C LEU A 8 33.46 -19.07 55.97
N SER A 9 34.07 -19.10 57.16
CA SER A 9 33.54 -19.90 58.29
C SER A 9 32.20 -19.36 58.76
N THR A 10 31.42 -20.16 59.50
CA THR A 10 30.10 -19.74 60.02
C THR A 10 30.19 -18.44 60.84
N GLY A 11 31.20 -18.30 61.71
CA GLY A 11 31.44 -17.06 62.46
C GLY A 11 31.92 -15.87 61.62
N GLN A 12 32.63 -16.11 60.52
CA GLN A 12 32.96 -15.04 59.57
C GLN A 12 31.72 -14.60 58.78
N LYS A 13 30.84 -15.53 58.38
CA LYS A 13 29.58 -15.22 57.70
C LYS A 13 28.66 -14.37 58.58
N LYS A 14 28.51 -14.71 59.86
CA LYS A 14 27.72 -13.93 60.83
C LYS A 14 28.25 -12.52 61.02
N ARG A 15 29.58 -12.34 61.15
CA ARG A 15 30.18 -10.99 61.19
C ARG A 15 29.94 -10.18 59.91
N VAL A 16 30.03 -10.81 58.74
CA VAL A 16 29.70 -10.15 57.46
C VAL A 16 28.21 -9.76 57.40
N GLN A 17 27.30 -10.56 57.96
CA GLN A 17 25.89 -10.21 58.06
C GLN A 17 25.66 -8.99 58.96
N VAL A 18 26.25 -8.96 60.16
CA VAL A 18 26.18 -7.81 61.07
C VAL A 18 26.71 -6.55 60.38
N LEU A 19 27.89 -6.62 59.75
CA LEU A 19 28.46 -5.50 58.99
C LEU A 19 27.54 -5.05 57.84
N LYS A 20 26.94 -5.98 57.09
CA LYS A 20 26.00 -5.67 56.01
C LYS A 20 24.76 -4.92 56.52
N CYS A 21 24.22 -5.33 57.67
CA CYS A 21 23.11 -4.65 58.32
C CYS A 21 23.51 -3.23 58.74
N LEU A 22 24.64 -3.06 59.41
CA LEU A 22 25.14 -1.75 59.86
C LEU A 22 25.43 -0.78 58.69
N LEU A 23 25.96 -1.28 57.56
CA LEU A 23 26.18 -0.48 56.35
C LEU A 23 24.89 0.08 55.75
N SER A 24 23.74 -0.53 56.06
CA SER A 24 22.44 -0.04 55.61
C SER A 24 21.90 1.10 56.48
N GLN A 25 22.65 1.53 57.49
CA GLN A 25 22.27 2.58 58.45
C GLN A 25 20.86 2.37 59.04
N PRO A 26 20.61 1.23 59.72
CA PRO A 26 19.28 0.89 60.19
C PRO A 26 18.88 1.73 61.40
N ASP A 27 17.59 2.04 61.52
CA ASP A 27 17.04 2.73 62.70
C ASP A 27 16.85 1.79 63.91
N LEU A 28 16.83 0.47 63.66
CA LEU A 28 16.71 -0.60 64.66
C LEU A 28 17.42 -1.85 64.14
N LEU A 29 18.21 -2.50 64.99
CA LEU A 29 18.83 -3.78 64.68
C LEU A 29 18.18 -4.90 65.50
N ILE A 30 17.56 -5.88 64.81
CA ILE A 30 17.00 -7.08 65.44
C ILE A 30 17.94 -8.26 65.13
N CYS A 31 18.42 -8.91 66.17
CA CYS A 31 19.35 -10.03 66.10
C CYS A 31 18.74 -11.28 66.72
N ASP A 32 18.37 -12.25 65.90
CA ASP A 32 17.90 -13.56 66.35
C ASP A 32 19.09 -14.52 66.52
N GLU A 33 19.36 -14.94 67.74
CA GLU A 33 20.45 -15.84 68.13
C GLU A 33 21.81 -15.53 67.46
N PRO A 34 22.33 -14.30 67.63
CA PRO A 34 23.51 -13.83 66.89
C PRO A 34 24.75 -14.68 67.18
N THR A 35 24.83 -15.36 68.32
CA THR A 35 25.95 -16.17 68.78
C THR A 35 25.81 -17.67 68.51
N ALA A 36 24.67 -18.15 67.97
CA ALA A 36 24.48 -19.58 67.70
C ALA A 36 25.58 -20.19 66.81
N ALA A 37 25.99 -21.42 67.11
CA ALA A 37 27.04 -22.15 66.38
C ALA A 37 28.41 -21.44 66.31
N LEU A 38 28.72 -20.58 67.28
CA LEU A 38 30.05 -19.96 67.47
C LEU A 38 30.73 -20.49 68.73
N ASP A 39 32.06 -20.51 68.71
CA ASP A 39 32.84 -20.71 69.93
C ASP A 39 32.76 -19.48 70.86
N VAL A 40 33.12 -19.67 72.13
CA VAL A 40 33.03 -18.63 73.17
C VAL A 40 33.78 -17.35 72.78
N ALA A 41 34.94 -17.47 72.13
CA ALA A 41 35.75 -16.33 71.73
C ALA A 41 35.08 -15.50 70.63
N ASN A 42 34.54 -16.15 69.59
CA ASN A 42 33.83 -15.49 68.50
C ASN A 42 32.47 -14.93 68.94
N SER A 43 31.78 -15.60 69.87
CA SER A 43 30.53 -15.07 70.46
C SER A 43 30.77 -13.73 71.16
N LYS A 44 31.83 -13.61 71.96
CA LYS A 44 32.21 -12.35 72.61
C LYS A 44 32.47 -11.23 71.60
N LEU A 45 33.22 -11.51 70.55
CA LEU A 45 33.50 -10.51 69.50
C LEU A 45 32.23 -10.01 68.78
N VAL A 46 31.25 -10.89 68.54
CA VAL A 46 29.96 -10.50 67.95
C VAL A 46 29.16 -9.64 68.93
N MET A 47 29.09 -10.04 70.21
CA MET A 47 28.37 -9.28 71.23
C MET A 47 29.01 -7.91 71.51
N GLU A 48 30.34 -7.80 71.48
CA GLU A 48 31.07 -6.52 71.56
C GLU A 48 30.71 -5.60 70.39
N ALA A 49 30.67 -6.13 69.16
CA ALA A 49 30.27 -5.36 67.99
C ALA A 49 28.81 -4.87 68.07
N LEU A 50 27.90 -5.71 68.57
CA LEU A 50 26.49 -5.34 68.79
C LEU A 50 26.35 -4.29 69.89
N LYS A 51 27.12 -4.41 70.98
CA LYS A 51 27.17 -3.40 72.05
C LYS A 51 27.69 -2.05 71.55
N GLU A 52 28.71 -2.07 70.70
CA GLU A 52 29.23 -0.84 70.08
C GLU A 52 28.19 -0.19 69.15
N ALA A 53 27.50 -0.99 68.35
CA ALA A 53 26.37 -0.51 67.53
C ALA A 53 25.25 0.07 68.40
N GLY A 54 24.95 -0.57 69.53
CA GLY A 54 23.97 -0.16 70.55
C GLY A 54 24.17 1.24 71.12
N LYS A 55 25.37 1.82 70.98
CA LYS A 55 25.61 3.23 71.36
C LYS A 55 24.92 4.23 70.44
N ASN A 56 24.64 3.84 69.20
CA ASN A 56 24.15 4.74 68.14
C ASN A 56 22.81 4.32 67.54
N ILE A 57 22.38 3.09 67.74
CA ILE A 57 21.09 2.55 67.26
C ILE A 57 20.52 1.60 68.31
N PRO A 58 19.19 1.53 68.49
CA PRO A 58 18.56 0.48 69.29
C PRO A 58 18.91 -0.92 68.75
N VAL A 59 19.24 -1.85 69.64
CA VAL A 59 19.55 -3.24 69.30
C VAL A 59 18.68 -4.16 70.16
N LEU A 60 17.89 -5.01 69.51
CA LEU A 60 17.13 -6.08 70.13
C LEU A 60 17.84 -7.41 69.86
N ILE A 61 18.18 -8.14 70.92
CA ILE A 61 18.82 -9.45 70.83
C ILE A 61 17.88 -10.49 71.40
N VAL A 62 17.59 -11.53 70.62
CA VAL A 62 16.92 -12.76 71.08
C VAL A 62 18.01 -13.79 71.36
N SER A 63 18.09 -14.28 72.60
CA SER A 63 19.01 -15.36 72.94
C SER A 63 18.54 -16.19 74.13
N HIS A 64 18.90 -17.47 74.14
CA HIS A 64 18.79 -18.36 75.30
C HIS A 64 20.02 -18.32 76.23
N ASP A 65 21.12 -17.65 75.84
CA ASP A 65 22.33 -17.53 76.66
C ASP A 65 22.21 -16.38 77.67
N MET A 66 21.70 -16.70 78.85
CA MET A 66 21.54 -15.73 79.95
C MET A 66 22.86 -15.13 80.41
N GLY A 67 23.99 -15.82 80.26
CA GLY A 67 25.31 -15.30 80.63
C GLY A 67 25.70 -14.12 79.76
N LEU A 68 25.53 -14.27 78.44
CA LEU A 68 25.75 -13.20 77.47
C LEU A 68 24.73 -12.06 77.64
N CYS A 69 23.44 -12.37 77.84
CA CYS A 69 22.43 -11.34 78.06
C CYS A 69 22.76 -10.47 79.27
N ASN A 70 23.11 -11.07 80.41
CA ASN A 70 23.48 -10.33 81.62
C ASN A 70 24.74 -9.47 81.46
N GLN A 71 25.68 -9.88 80.61
CA GLN A 71 26.93 -9.15 80.41
C GLN A 71 26.79 -7.96 79.45
N TYR A 72 25.93 -8.05 78.43
CA TYR A 72 25.91 -7.09 77.32
C TYR A 72 24.63 -6.24 77.21
N ALA A 73 23.50 -6.69 77.76
CA ALA A 73 22.21 -6.00 77.58
C ALA A 73 21.97 -4.89 78.61
N ASN A 74 21.26 -3.84 78.20
CA ASN A 74 20.79 -2.77 79.10
C ASN A 74 19.42 -3.08 79.74
N ARG A 75 18.63 -3.94 79.09
CA ARG A 75 17.32 -4.44 79.54
C ARG A 75 17.18 -5.89 79.08
N ILE A 76 16.62 -6.75 79.92
CA ILE A 76 16.32 -8.16 79.61
C ILE A 76 14.85 -8.40 79.83
N CYS A 77 14.18 -9.01 78.85
CA CYS A 77 12.79 -9.42 78.95
C CYS A 77 12.70 -10.93 78.72
N LYS A 78 12.06 -11.66 79.64
CA LYS A 78 11.84 -13.11 79.54
C LYS A 78 10.46 -13.38 78.96
N LEU A 79 10.41 -13.95 77.76
CA LEU A 79 9.17 -14.33 77.10
C LEU A 79 8.81 -15.78 77.44
N GLU A 80 7.61 -16.01 77.97
CA GLU A 80 7.06 -17.35 78.25
C GLU A 80 5.59 -17.41 77.82
N ASN A 81 5.20 -18.48 77.11
CA ASN A 81 3.82 -18.70 76.64
C ASN A 81 3.20 -17.50 75.87
N GLY A 82 4.02 -16.72 75.17
CA GLY A 82 3.58 -15.55 74.41
C GLY A 82 3.46 -14.24 75.23
N TYR A 83 3.81 -14.26 76.52
CA TYR A 83 3.77 -13.08 77.39
C TYR A 83 5.14 -12.79 78.01
N ILE A 84 5.40 -11.51 78.33
CA ILE A 84 6.62 -11.13 79.08
C ILE A 84 6.40 -11.50 80.54
N SER A 85 7.07 -12.56 80.98
CA SER A 85 7.04 -13.07 82.36
C SER A 85 7.96 -12.28 83.30
N GLU A 86 9.05 -11.72 82.78
CA GLU A 86 10.02 -10.92 83.53
C GLU A 86 10.54 -9.77 82.67
N ASP A 87 10.74 -8.60 83.29
CA ASP A 87 11.31 -7.42 82.65
C ASP A 87 12.28 -6.71 83.61
N LYS A 88 13.57 -6.74 83.26
CA LYS A 88 14.66 -6.28 84.10
C LYS A 88 15.50 -5.22 83.39
N ILE A 89 15.59 -4.03 84.00
CA ILE A 89 16.49 -2.97 83.55
C ILE A 89 17.83 -3.14 84.28
N ILE A 90 18.92 -3.26 83.52
CA ILE A 90 20.28 -3.50 84.04
C ILE A 90 21.08 -2.19 84.16
N SER A 91 20.82 -1.22 83.27
CA SER A 91 21.52 0.08 83.25
C SER A 91 20.61 1.18 82.70
N GLU A 92 20.83 2.43 83.13
CA GLU A 92 20.09 3.60 82.63
C GLU A 92 20.08 3.72 81.10
N GLN A 93 18.92 4.07 80.55
CA GLN A 93 18.69 4.24 79.11
C GLN A 93 18.96 5.70 78.71
N LYS A 94 19.74 5.90 77.64
CA LYS A 94 19.80 7.21 76.98
C LYS A 94 18.60 7.38 76.07
N GLU A 95 18.00 8.57 76.07
CA GLU A 95 16.91 8.92 75.17
C GLU A 95 17.42 8.91 73.72
N TYR A 96 16.76 8.13 72.86
CA TYR A 96 17.13 7.98 71.45
C TYR A 96 16.13 8.71 70.55
N HIS A 97 16.60 9.70 69.80
CA HIS A 97 15.79 10.37 68.80
C HIS A 97 15.91 9.65 67.45
N LEU A 98 14.78 9.14 66.95
CA LEU A 98 14.68 8.53 65.62
C LEU A 98 15.10 9.56 64.55
N LYS A 99 16.11 9.24 63.77
CA LYS A 99 16.44 10.02 62.57
C LYS A 99 15.44 9.67 61.48
N GLN A 100 14.92 10.67 60.76
CA GLN A 100 14.04 10.41 59.61
C GLN A 100 14.80 9.65 58.52
N SER A 101 14.23 8.53 58.06
CA SER A 101 14.82 7.70 57.02
C SER A 101 14.91 8.46 55.69
N ARG A 102 16.12 8.55 55.12
CA ARG A 102 16.33 9.12 53.79
C ARG A 102 16.13 8.04 52.73
N LYS A 103 15.21 8.26 51.78
CA LYS A 103 15.11 7.42 50.57
C LYS A 103 16.40 7.56 49.75
N ILE A 104 17.23 6.54 49.76
CA ILE A 104 18.41 6.45 48.89
C ILE A 104 17.92 6.14 47.47
N LYS A 105 17.85 7.15 46.59
CA LYS A 105 17.69 6.93 45.15
C LYS A 105 19.02 6.39 44.60
N ARG A 106 19.04 5.13 44.18
CA ARG A 106 20.23 4.56 43.51
C ARG A 106 20.30 5.07 42.06
N PRO A 107 21.46 5.55 41.58
CA PRO A 107 21.61 6.00 40.21
C PRO A 107 21.54 4.83 39.22
N VAL A 108 21.02 5.06 38.01
CA VAL A 108 20.89 4.05 36.92
C VAL A 108 22.22 3.33 36.63
N LYS A 109 23.36 4.03 36.79
CA LYS A 109 24.71 3.46 36.63
C LYS A 109 24.99 2.29 37.58
N GLU A 110 24.50 2.33 38.81
CA GLU A 110 24.63 1.21 39.76
C GLU A 110 23.80 0.00 39.34
N TYR A 111 22.59 0.24 38.82
CA TYR A 111 21.76 -0.84 38.27
C TYR A 111 22.45 -1.53 37.08
N LEU A 112 22.99 -0.75 36.14
CA LEU A 112 23.74 -1.27 35.00
C LEU A 112 24.98 -2.07 35.44
N TYR A 113 25.70 -1.58 36.45
CA TYR A 113 26.84 -2.30 37.03
C TYR A 113 26.41 -3.64 37.65
N LEU A 114 25.30 -3.67 38.38
CA LEU A 114 24.75 -4.89 38.98
C LEU A 114 24.28 -5.89 37.92
N ILE A 115 23.58 -5.42 36.88
CA ILE A 115 23.16 -6.25 35.74
C ILE A 115 24.41 -6.87 35.07
N LYS A 116 25.43 -6.07 34.79
CA LYS A 116 26.70 -6.56 34.23
C LYS A 116 27.36 -7.61 35.14
N LYS A 117 27.43 -7.37 36.44
CA LYS A 117 27.95 -8.33 37.43
C LYS A 117 27.12 -9.62 37.46
N MET A 118 25.80 -9.52 37.36
CA MET A 118 24.90 -10.68 37.35
C MET A 118 25.14 -11.56 36.12
N ILE A 119 25.22 -10.94 34.93
CA ILE A 119 25.51 -11.64 33.67
C ILE A 119 26.86 -12.36 33.74
N ILE A 120 27.93 -11.66 34.17
CA ILE A 120 29.28 -12.23 34.29
C ILE A 120 29.34 -13.35 35.35
N SER A 121 28.51 -13.27 36.39
CA SER A 121 28.52 -14.26 37.46
C SER A 121 27.93 -15.63 37.08
N ARG A 122 27.09 -15.68 36.04
CA ARG A 122 26.37 -16.87 35.57
C ARG A 122 26.32 -16.92 34.03
N PRO A 123 27.45 -17.23 33.37
CA PRO A 123 27.53 -17.17 31.91
C PRO A 123 26.59 -18.18 31.23
N GLY A 124 26.46 -19.40 31.78
CA GLY A 124 25.56 -20.43 31.22
C GLY A 124 24.09 -20.03 31.23
N ASP A 125 23.54 -19.65 32.40
CA ASP A 125 22.16 -19.19 32.52
C ASP A 125 21.86 -17.97 31.64
N SER A 126 22.82 -17.05 31.53
CA SER A 126 22.67 -15.82 30.75
C SER A 126 22.69 -16.11 29.24
N LEU A 127 23.55 -17.04 28.80
CA LEU A 127 23.63 -17.47 27.41
C LEU A 127 22.31 -18.13 26.97
N ILE A 128 21.79 -19.08 27.77
CA ILE A 128 20.54 -19.78 27.44
C ILE A 128 19.38 -18.80 27.29
N LYS A 129 19.24 -17.85 28.22
CA LYS A 129 18.19 -16.83 28.14
C LYS A 129 18.34 -15.92 26.93
N ALA A 130 19.57 -15.55 26.56
CA ALA A 130 19.82 -14.74 25.37
C ALA A 130 19.42 -15.50 24.10
N VAL A 131 19.78 -16.78 23.97
CA VAL A 131 19.41 -17.61 22.82
C VAL A 131 17.89 -17.76 22.70
N ILE A 132 17.18 -18.04 23.80
CA ILE A 132 15.72 -18.15 23.79
C ILE A 132 15.08 -16.83 23.35
N MET A 133 15.53 -15.70 23.88
CA MET A 133 15.02 -14.38 23.49
C MET A 133 15.24 -14.10 22.00
N SER A 134 16.44 -14.39 21.49
CA SER A 134 16.74 -14.22 20.06
C SER A 134 15.88 -15.09 19.17
N LEU A 135 15.63 -16.36 19.55
CA LEU A 135 14.75 -17.26 18.81
C LEU A 135 13.30 -16.76 18.80
N LEU A 136 12.79 -16.23 19.92
CA LEU A 136 11.45 -15.66 19.99
C LEU A 136 11.31 -14.44 19.05
N ILE A 137 12.27 -13.51 19.09
CA ILE A 137 12.27 -12.33 18.22
C ILE A 137 12.34 -12.75 16.74
N PHE A 138 13.23 -13.70 16.42
CA PHE A 138 13.37 -14.21 15.05
C PHE A 138 12.09 -14.91 14.57
N SER A 139 11.46 -15.73 15.42
CA SER A 139 10.21 -16.42 15.09
C SER A 139 9.06 -15.45 14.81
N LEU A 140 8.97 -14.36 15.57
CA LEU A 140 7.97 -13.31 15.36
C LEU A 140 8.19 -12.60 14.02
N TYR A 141 9.45 -12.23 13.73
CA TYR A 141 9.81 -11.59 12.46
C TYR A 141 9.55 -12.51 11.26
N ALA A 142 9.95 -13.79 11.35
CA ALA A 142 9.72 -14.77 10.30
C ALA A 142 8.22 -15.02 10.06
N GLY A 143 7.42 -15.11 11.14
CA GLY A 143 5.97 -15.30 11.04
C GLY A 143 5.26 -14.16 10.31
N ILE A 144 5.64 -12.90 10.59
CA ILE A 144 5.07 -11.73 9.90
C ILE A 144 5.36 -11.77 8.40
N ASN A 145 6.62 -12.03 8.02
CA ASN A 145 7.03 -12.04 6.61
C ASN A 145 6.48 -13.26 5.83
N PHE A 146 6.41 -14.42 6.47
CA PHE A 146 5.85 -15.62 5.85
C PHE A 146 4.35 -15.47 5.58
N PHE A 147 3.60 -14.89 6.52
CA PHE A 147 2.17 -14.66 6.36
C PHE A 147 1.87 -13.68 5.23
N SER A 148 2.65 -12.60 5.09
CA SER A 148 2.49 -11.66 3.96
C SER A 148 2.79 -12.31 2.62
N SER A 149 3.80 -13.19 2.55
CA SER A 149 4.17 -13.89 1.31
C SER A 149 3.16 -14.97 0.91
N VAL A 150 2.60 -15.71 1.87
CA VAL A 150 1.61 -16.76 1.60
C VAL A 150 0.23 -16.17 1.26
N SER A 151 -0.06 -14.95 1.69
CA SER A 151 -1.37 -14.33 1.51
C SER A 151 -1.67 -13.79 0.09
N GLY A 152 -0.76 -13.89 -0.88
CA GLY A 152 -0.96 -13.38 -2.25
C GLY A 152 -1.03 -11.85 -2.39
N LYS A 153 -1.46 -11.13 -1.34
CA LYS A 153 -1.64 -9.67 -1.32
C LYS A 153 -0.41 -8.86 -1.67
N SER A 154 0.79 -9.36 -1.34
CA SER A 154 2.03 -8.68 -1.71
C SER A 154 2.30 -8.76 -3.21
N ASP A 155 1.95 -9.89 -3.83
CA ASP A 155 2.12 -10.12 -5.26
C ASP A 155 1.05 -9.35 -6.05
N ALA A 156 -0.21 -9.43 -5.60
CA ALA A 156 -1.30 -8.70 -6.21
C ALA A 156 -1.08 -7.18 -6.21
N LYS A 157 -0.61 -6.63 -5.09
CA LYS A 157 -0.26 -5.20 -5.01
C LYS A 157 0.92 -4.83 -5.90
N TYR A 158 1.88 -5.75 -6.05
CA TYR A 158 3.02 -5.56 -6.94
C TYR A 158 2.56 -5.50 -8.40
N LYS A 159 1.73 -6.44 -8.87
CA LYS A 159 1.20 -6.45 -10.23
C LYS A 159 0.40 -5.19 -10.57
N TRP A 160 -0.46 -4.70 -9.65
CA TRP A 160 -1.12 -3.40 -9.81
C TRP A 160 -0.14 -2.23 -9.95
N THR A 161 0.96 -2.27 -9.18
CA THR A 161 1.96 -1.21 -9.17
C THR A 161 2.79 -1.17 -10.46
N THR A 162 3.13 -2.34 -11.00
CA THR A 162 3.97 -2.47 -12.20
C THR A 162 3.19 -2.54 -13.50
N GLY A 163 1.88 -2.79 -13.45
CA GLY A 163 1.03 -3.00 -14.63
C GLY A 163 1.11 -4.42 -15.18
N GLU A 164 1.67 -5.39 -14.44
CA GLU A 164 1.75 -6.80 -14.88
C GLU A 164 0.37 -7.49 -14.97
N ASN A 165 -0.68 -6.87 -14.43
CA ASN A 165 -2.07 -7.32 -14.58
C ASN A 165 -2.79 -6.67 -15.79
N LEU A 166 -2.04 -6.07 -16.72
CA LEU A 166 -2.55 -5.46 -17.93
C LEU A 166 -2.18 -6.32 -19.14
N LEU A 167 -3.17 -6.86 -19.81
CA LEU A 167 -3.01 -7.58 -21.07
C LEU A 167 -3.39 -6.66 -22.23
N ILE A 168 -2.61 -6.71 -23.30
CA ILE A 168 -2.78 -5.89 -24.49
C ILE A 168 -2.87 -6.82 -25.68
N THR A 169 -3.92 -6.69 -26.48
CA THR A 169 -3.99 -7.40 -27.75
C THR A 169 -2.99 -6.80 -28.73
N ILE A 170 -2.20 -7.64 -29.38
CA ILE A 170 -1.28 -7.26 -30.45
C ILE A 170 -1.72 -7.93 -31.75
N GLY A 171 -1.43 -7.33 -32.90
CA GLY A 171 -1.77 -7.92 -34.19
C GLY A 171 -0.91 -9.15 -34.53
N ASN A 172 -1.44 -10.02 -35.39
CA ASN A 172 -0.81 -11.28 -35.81
C ASN A 172 0.65 -11.16 -36.31
N GLU A 173 1.46 -12.15 -35.94
CA GLU A 173 2.91 -12.25 -36.17
C GLU A 173 3.34 -12.36 -37.64
N GLU A 174 2.44 -12.68 -38.58
CA GLU A 174 2.79 -12.76 -40.02
C GLU A 174 3.28 -11.41 -40.61
N ASN A 175 3.14 -10.30 -39.87
CA ASN A 175 3.68 -8.99 -40.21
C ASN A 175 5.03 -8.64 -39.55
N LYS A 176 5.69 -9.60 -38.88
CA LYS A 176 7.02 -9.41 -38.27
C LYS A 176 8.10 -9.24 -39.35
N SER A 177 8.54 -8.00 -39.57
CA SER A 177 9.90 -7.77 -40.06
C SER A 177 10.84 -7.71 -38.85
N ASP A 178 11.64 -8.75 -38.68
CA ASP A 178 12.77 -8.92 -37.75
C ASP A 178 12.49 -9.44 -36.31
N GLU A 179 13.08 -10.61 -36.03
CA GLU A 179 12.89 -11.46 -34.83
C GLU A 179 13.60 -10.99 -33.54
N ASN A 180 14.09 -9.74 -33.46
CA ASN A 180 15.02 -9.33 -32.39
C ASN A 180 14.57 -8.16 -31.49
N GLU A 181 13.35 -7.64 -31.63
CA GLU A 181 12.87 -6.55 -30.77
C GLU A 181 12.01 -7.09 -29.62
N THR A 182 12.50 -6.87 -28.39
CA THR A 182 11.75 -7.10 -27.15
C THR A 182 10.57 -6.12 -27.06
N THR A 183 9.44 -6.63 -26.58
CA THR A 183 8.06 -6.10 -26.45
C THR A 183 7.81 -4.64 -26.03
N ALA A 184 8.83 -3.81 -25.78
CA ALA A 184 8.68 -2.41 -25.38
C ALA A 184 8.98 -1.38 -26.49
N SER A 185 9.33 -1.81 -27.70
CA SER A 185 9.54 -0.92 -28.84
C SER A 185 8.99 -1.52 -30.12
N TYR A 186 7.67 -1.63 -30.24
CA TYR A 186 7.03 -1.83 -31.53
C TYR A 186 7.08 -0.51 -32.32
N GLN A 187 8.26 -0.02 -32.68
CA GLN A 187 8.40 0.98 -33.73
C GLN A 187 8.41 0.26 -35.07
N VAL A 188 7.24 -0.24 -35.49
CA VAL A 188 7.07 -0.63 -36.89
C VAL A 188 7.24 0.65 -37.70
N ALA A 189 8.30 0.72 -38.51
CA ALA A 189 8.78 1.95 -39.15
C ALA A 189 7.79 2.59 -40.15
N ASP A 190 6.64 1.97 -40.38
CA ASP A 190 5.44 2.50 -41.03
C ASP A 190 4.37 1.40 -40.91
N PRO A 191 3.52 1.36 -39.87
CA PRO A 191 2.56 0.28 -39.72
C PRO A 191 1.49 0.41 -40.79
N LEU A 192 1.49 -0.52 -41.75
CA LEU A 192 0.44 -0.62 -42.74
C LEU A 192 -0.84 -1.12 -42.06
N TYR A 193 -2.02 -0.68 -42.50
CA TYR A 193 -3.31 -1.15 -41.96
C TYR A 193 -3.48 -2.68 -41.96
N SER A 194 -2.74 -3.38 -42.83
CA SER A 194 -2.69 -4.85 -42.89
C SER A 194 -1.97 -5.50 -41.70
N THR A 195 -1.38 -4.72 -40.79
CA THR A 195 -0.69 -5.21 -39.59
C THR A 195 -1.54 -5.17 -38.34
N TYR A 196 -2.78 -4.69 -38.41
CA TYR A 196 -3.68 -4.58 -37.27
C TYR A 196 -4.78 -5.61 -37.32
N ASP A 197 -5.06 -6.14 -36.13
CA ASP A 197 -6.23 -6.90 -35.81
C ASP A 197 -7.28 -5.90 -35.27
N PHE A 198 -8.36 -5.72 -36.02
CA PHE A 198 -9.48 -4.85 -35.67
C PHE A 198 -10.50 -5.60 -34.81
N TYR A 199 -10.80 -5.02 -33.65
CA TYR A 199 -11.76 -5.54 -32.70
C TYR A 199 -13.06 -4.76 -32.80
N THR A 200 -14.20 -5.44 -32.82
CA THR A 200 -15.49 -4.79 -32.62
C THR A 200 -15.81 -4.65 -31.13
N LYS A 201 -16.82 -3.83 -30.81
CA LYS A 201 -17.36 -3.78 -29.45
C LYS A 201 -17.81 -5.16 -28.96
N GLN A 202 -18.39 -5.98 -29.84
CA GLN A 202 -18.88 -7.30 -29.48
C GLN A 202 -17.72 -8.23 -29.10
N ASP A 203 -16.58 -8.17 -29.79
CA ASP A 203 -15.40 -9.00 -29.49
C ASP A 203 -14.88 -8.71 -28.08
N VAL A 204 -14.76 -7.42 -27.73
CA VAL A 204 -14.33 -6.99 -26.39
C VAL A 204 -15.31 -7.42 -25.30
N GLN A 205 -16.62 -7.35 -25.59
CA GLN A 205 -17.64 -7.82 -24.65
C GLN A 205 -17.65 -9.34 -24.51
N ASN A 206 -17.35 -10.11 -25.56
CA ASN A 206 -17.26 -11.56 -25.47
C ASN A 206 -16.16 -11.96 -24.49
N VAL A 207 -14.96 -11.36 -24.61
CA VAL A 207 -13.86 -11.59 -23.67
C VAL A 207 -14.25 -11.25 -22.23
N LEU A 208 -14.84 -10.07 -22.01
CA LEU A 208 -15.27 -9.64 -20.66
C LEU A 208 -16.33 -10.58 -20.04
N ASN A 209 -17.16 -11.21 -20.86
CA ASN A 209 -18.25 -12.10 -20.42
C ASN A 209 -17.79 -13.55 -20.25
N GLU A 210 -16.87 -14.04 -21.07
CA GLU A 210 -16.44 -15.43 -21.09
C GLU A 210 -15.20 -15.69 -20.21
N VAL A 211 -14.38 -14.67 -19.96
CA VAL A 211 -13.20 -14.76 -19.07
C VAL A 211 -13.52 -14.10 -17.74
N ASP A 212 -13.83 -14.90 -16.72
CA ASP A 212 -14.24 -14.40 -15.42
C ASP A 212 -13.16 -13.57 -14.71
N GLU A 213 -11.90 -13.88 -14.97
CA GLU A 213 -10.73 -13.22 -14.40
C GLU A 213 -10.44 -11.85 -15.04
N VAL A 214 -11.08 -11.51 -16.17
CA VAL A 214 -11.02 -10.17 -16.75
C VAL A 214 -11.99 -9.26 -15.99
N ILE A 215 -11.44 -8.28 -15.29
CA ILE A 215 -12.17 -7.41 -14.36
C ILE A 215 -12.56 -6.07 -14.99
N GLY A 216 -11.94 -5.70 -16.11
CA GLY A 216 -12.27 -4.49 -16.86
C GLY A 216 -11.50 -4.38 -18.16
N TYR A 217 -11.85 -3.40 -18.97
CA TYR A 217 -11.23 -3.18 -20.26
C TYR A 217 -11.16 -1.70 -20.64
N ARG A 218 -10.31 -1.40 -21.62
CA ARG A 218 -10.41 -0.20 -22.46
C ARG A 218 -10.13 -0.63 -23.90
N ALA A 219 -10.80 -0.01 -24.85
CA ALA A 219 -10.59 -0.27 -26.27
C ALA A 219 -10.47 1.07 -26.99
N GLY A 220 -9.59 1.15 -27.99
CA GLY A 220 -9.36 2.44 -28.64
C GLY A 220 -8.26 2.47 -29.68
N TRP A 221 -7.94 3.71 -30.05
CA TRP A 221 -6.87 4.10 -30.96
C TRP A 221 -5.92 4.94 -30.07
N ASP A 222 -4.81 4.38 -29.60
CA ASP A 222 -3.85 5.04 -28.72
C ASP A 222 -2.62 5.23 -29.57
N THR A 223 -2.48 6.47 -29.98
CA THR A 223 -1.42 6.91 -30.86
C THR A 223 -0.24 7.48 -30.09
N GLY A 224 -0.31 7.45 -28.75
CA GLY A 224 0.78 7.84 -27.86
C GLY A 224 1.87 6.77 -27.74
N ILE A 225 1.55 5.51 -28.06
CA ILE A 225 2.48 4.37 -28.02
C ILE A 225 3.18 4.09 -29.36
N TYR A 226 2.76 4.73 -30.46
CA TYR A 226 3.27 4.47 -31.82
C TYR A 226 3.44 5.75 -32.67
N ASP A 227 4.48 5.80 -33.52
CA ASP A 227 4.92 7.01 -34.26
C ASP A 227 3.86 7.58 -35.23
N TRP A 228 3.78 8.91 -35.33
CA TRP A 228 2.59 9.73 -35.68
C TRP A 228 2.18 9.78 -37.17
N SER A 229 2.38 8.71 -37.93
CA SER A 229 2.27 8.76 -39.40
C SER A 229 1.05 8.00 -39.95
N ASN A 230 -0.15 8.48 -39.62
CA ASN A 230 -1.45 8.10 -40.25
C ASN A 230 -2.04 6.71 -39.88
N TYR A 231 -2.75 6.66 -38.75
CA TYR A 231 -3.55 5.51 -38.33
C TYR A 231 -5.05 5.81 -38.43
N LEU A 232 -5.59 5.82 -39.65
CA LEU A 232 -7.02 6.07 -39.89
C LEU A 232 -7.76 4.77 -40.25
N PRO A 233 -8.96 4.52 -39.68
CA PRO A 233 -9.84 3.42 -40.09
C PRO A 233 -10.20 3.54 -41.58
N MET A 234 -10.16 2.42 -42.29
CA MET A 234 -10.64 2.32 -43.67
C MET A 234 -11.94 1.53 -43.68
N TYR A 235 -13.04 2.18 -44.08
CA TYR A 235 -14.30 1.49 -44.32
C TYR A 235 -14.29 0.84 -45.70
N THR A 236 -14.88 -0.33 -45.84
CA THR A 236 -15.28 -0.82 -47.16
C THR A 236 -16.43 0.02 -47.70
N TYR A 237 -16.58 0.04 -49.02
CA TYR A 237 -17.73 0.66 -49.69
C TYR A 237 -19.08 0.22 -49.10
N ASP A 238 -19.21 -1.07 -48.83
CA ASP A 238 -20.45 -1.69 -48.40
C ASP A 238 -20.75 -1.36 -46.92
N GLU A 239 -19.73 -1.29 -46.07
CA GLU A 239 -19.85 -0.77 -44.70
C GLU A 239 -20.28 0.70 -44.68
N ALA A 240 -19.64 1.54 -45.49
CA ALA A 240 -19.96 2.95 -45.60
C ALA A 240 -21.44 3.17 -46.02
N LYS A 241 -21.95 2.34 -46.95
CA LYS A 241 -23.37 2.35 -47.34
C LYS A 241 -24.29 1.89 -46.22
N LYS A 242 -23.94 0.81 -45.53
CA LYS A 242 -24.73 0.29 -44.40
C LYS A 242 -24.86 1.30 -43.26
N VAL A 243 -23.81 2.09 -43.02
CA VAL A 243 -23.84 3.21 -42.07
C VAL A 243 -24.83 4.30 -42.53
N LEU A 244 -24.86 4.64 -43.82
CA LEU A 244 -25.82 5.63 -44.36
C LEU A 244 -27.28 5.19 -44.26
N GLU A 245 -27.56 3.89 -44.37
CA GLU A 245 -28.92 3.36 -44.27
C GLU A 245 -29.52 3.51 -42.87
N THR A 246 -28.66 3.53 -41.84
CA THR A 246 -29.07 3.53 -40.43
C THR A 246 -28.84 4.87 -39.73
N ALA A 247 -27.96 5.71 -40.25
CA ALA A 247 -27.66 7.02 -39.68
C ALA A 247 -28.71 8.09 -40.03
N ASP A 248 -28.94 9.05 -39.13
CA ASP A 248 -29.89 10.15 -39.37
C ASP A 248 -29.44 11.02 -40.57
N PRO A 249 -30.23 11.10 -41.65
CA PRO A 249 -29.85 11.79 -42.89
C PRO A 249 -29.76 13.31 -42.74
N LYS A 250 -30.23 13.87 -41.63
CA LYS A 250 -30.08 15.30 -41.33
C LYS A 250 -28.70 15.64 -40.74
N ARG A 251 -27.90 14.63 -40.37
CA ARG A 251 -26.56 14.82 -39.81
C ARG A 251 -25.57 15.22 -40.92
N PRO A 252 -24.77 16.29 -40.72
CA PRO A 252 -23.76 16.71 -41.70
C PRO A 252 -22.71 15.65 -42.02
N SER A 253 -22.34 14.80 -41.04
CA SER A 253 -21.45 13.65 -41.26
C SER A 253 -22.07 12.61 -42.19
N THR A 254 -23.35 12.30 -42.00
CA THR A 254 -24.13 11.40 -42.87
C THR A 254 -24.26 11.98 -44.29
N GLN A 255 -24.48 13.29 -44.44
CA GLN A 255 -24.54 13.94 -45.75
C GLN A 255 -23.18 13.97 -46.46
N LYS A 256 -22.08 14.16 -45.72
CA LYS A 256 -20.72 14.09 -46.26
C LYS A 256 -20.34 12.68 -46.67
N LEU A 257 -20.62 11.68 -45.83
CA LEU A 257 -20.42 10.27 -46.17
C LEU A 257 -21.23 9.91 -47.44
N ALA A 258 -22.47 10.38 -47.53
CA ALA A 258 -23.30 10.21 -48.74
C ALA A 258 -22.67 10.87 -49.97
N ALA A 259 -22.16 12.10 -49.85
CA ALA A 259 -21.48 12.80 -50.94
C ALA A 259 -20.14 12.14 -51.33
N SER A 260 -19.39 11.58 -50.38
CA SER A 260 -18.15 10.84 -50.63
C SER A 260 -18.42 9.52 -51.34
N ILE A 261 -19.49 8.81 -50.96
CA ILE A 261 -19.95 7.60 -51.65
C ILE A 261 -20.44 7.96 -53.05
N GLU A 262 -21.23 9.01 -53.21
CA GLU A 262 -21.74 9.49 -54.50
C GLU A 262 -20.58 9.92 -55.43
N PHE A 263 -19.58 10.63 -54.88
CA PHE A 263 -18.36 10.99 -55.62
C PHE A 263 -17.59 9.74 -56.06
N PHE A 264 -17.38 8.78 -55.16
CA PHE A 264 -16.69 7.54 -55.51
C PHE A 264 -17.45 6.70 -56.54
N GLU A 265 -18.77 6.60 -56.43
CA GLU A 265 -19.62 5.99 -57.45
C GLU A 265 -19.49 6.71 -58.79
N SER A 266 -19.38 8.05 -58.77
CA SER A 266 -19.20 8.85 -59.98
C SER A 266 -17.84 8.65 -60.66
N GLU A 267 -16.80 8.26 -59.89
CA GLU A 267 -15.46 7.94 -60.38
C GLU A 267 -15.33 6.46 -60.85
N GLY A 268 -16.44 5.73 -60.96
CA GLY A 268 -16.47 4.35 -61.46
C GLY A 268 -16.62 3.27 -60.38
N GLY A 269 -16.77 3.68 -59.12
CA GLY A 269 -17.13 2.80 -58.02
C GLY A 269 -16.06 1.72 -57.70
N PRO A 270 -16.44 0.67 -56.95
CA PRO A 270 -15.50 -0.33 -56.45
C PRO A 270 -14.87 -1.21 -57.54
N GLU A 271 -15.32 -1.10 -58.79
CA GLU A 271 -14.79 -1.85 -59.94
C GLU A 271 -13.66 -1.13 -60.70
N HIS A 272 -13.35 0.14 -60.38
CA HIS A 272 -12.35 0.95 -61.09
C HIS A 272 -11.13 1.38 -60.26
N VAL A 273 -11.04 0.96 -59.00
CA VAL A 273 -9.90 1.29 -58.12
C VAL A 273 -8.87 0.16 -58.10
N VAL A 274 -7.64 0.45 -58.57
CA VAL A 274 -6.53 -0.52 -58.75
C VAL A 274 -5.60 -0.61 -57.52
N ARG A 275 -5.93 0.00 -56.38
CA ARG A 275 -5.14 -0.12 -55.13
C ARG A 275 -5.95 -0.79 -54.01
N ASN A 276 -5.45 -1.95 -53.58
CA ASN A 276 -5.80 -2.76 -52.41
C ASN A 276 -7.28 -2.74 -51.96
N GLU A 277 -8.10 -3.42 -52.75
CA GLU A 277 -9.33 -4.09 -52.32
C GLU A 277 -10.46 -3.20 -51.78
N LYS A 278 -11.19 -2.47 -52.65
CA LYS A 278 -12.54 -1.93 -52.36
C LYS A 278 -12.71 -1.13 -51.05
N ARG A 279 -11.61 -0.75 -50.41
CA ARG A 279 -11.55 0.00 -49.16
C ARG A 279 -11.46 1.47 -49.51
N PHE A 280 -12.37 2.24 -48.94
CA PHE A 280 -12.36 3.68 -49.05
C PHE A 280 -11.32 4.23 -48.10
N TYR A 281 -10.46 5.10 -48.64
CA TYR A 281 -9.79 6.08 -47.81
C TYR A 281 -10.84 7.10 -47.36
N TYR A 282 -11.43 6.87 -46.20
CA TYR A 282 -12.08 7.97 -45.48
C TYR A 282 -11.01 8.68 -44.65
N SER A 283 -10.12 9.38 -45.36
CA SER A 283 -9.13 10.28 -44.76
C SER A 283 -9.78 11.62 -44.48
N TYR A 284 -10.56 11.68 -43.41
CA TYR A 284 -10.82 12.87 -42.62
C TYR A 284 -11.38 12.29 -41.34
N TYR A 285 -10.52 12.20 -40.31
CA TYR A 285 -10.83 12.04 -38.88
C TYR A 285 -12.11 11.24 -38.57
N MET A 286 -12.04 10.24 -37.70
CA MET A 286 -13.24 9.82 -36.96
C MET A 286 -13.76 10.93 -36.01
N ASP A 287 -13.80 12.19 -36.46
CA ASP A 287 -14.90 13.10 -36.22
C ASP A 287 -15.96 12.78 -37.29
N GLY A 288 -16.96 12.00 -36.89
CA GLY A 288 -18.27 12.51 -37.24
C GLY A 288 -18.35 13.96 -36.73
N PHE A 289 -19.15 14.81 -37.34
CA PHE A 289 -19.67 15.97 -36.62
C PHE A 289 -18.72 17.18 -36.44
N ARG A 290 -18.19 17.80 -37.51
CA ARG A 290 -18.08 19.29 -37.60
C ARG A 290 -17.73 19.88 -38.96
N ASN A 291 -17.89 21.21 -39.01
CA ASN A 291 -17.82 22.13 -40.15
C ASN A 291 -16.56 23.02 -40.01
N ILE A 292 -15.39 22.41 -39.83
CA ILE A 292 -14.12 23.13 -39.63
C ILE A 292 -13.01 22.37 -40.36
N ASP A 293 -12.19 23.09 -41.15
CA ASP A 293 -10.94 22.56 -41.69
C ASP A 293 -9.94 22.34 -40.55
N TYR A 294 -9.50 21.10 -40.35
CA TYR A 294 -8.39 20.81 -39.44
C TYR A 294 -7.29 19.95 -40.07
N PRO A 295 -6.00 20.22 -39.71
CA PRO A 295 -4.83 19.47 -40.13
C PRO A 295 -4.63 18.22 -39.26
N ASN A 296 -3.96 17.22 -39.85
CA ASN A 296 -3.78 15.85 -39.35
C ASN A 296 -3.50 15.82 -37.85
N ASP A 297 -4.26 15.04 -37.06
CA ASP A 297 -3.85 14.45 -35.78
C ASP A 297 -4.96 13.58 -35.17
N LEU A 298 -4.52 12.56 -34.44
CA LEU A 298 -5.23 11.36 -34.01
C LEU A 298 -6.09 11.58 -32.75
N ILE A 299 -7.08 10.71 -32.55
CA ILE A 299 -7.87 10.66 -31.31
C ILE A 299 -6.93 10.22 -30.19
N SER A 300 -6.56 11.13 -29.30
CA SER A 300 -5.92 10.81 -28.04
C SER A 300 -7.00 10.34 -27.06
N ASN A 301 -6.84 9.14 -26.50
CA ASN A 301 -7.70 8.61 -25.43
C ASN A 301 -7.43 9.26 -24.05
N SER A 302 -6.64 10.33 -24.00
CA SER A 302 -6.29 11.00 -22.77
C SER A 302 -7.50 11.79 -22.25
N ILE A 303 -8.03 11.32 -21.12
CA ILE A 303 -9.04 12.06 -20.36
C ILE A 303 -8.32 12.90 -19.32
N TYR A 304 -8.55 14.21 -19.36
CA TYR A 304 -7.94 15.16 -18.42
C TYR A 304 -8.94 15.56 -17.35
N PHE A 305 -8.45 15.96 -16.18
CA PHE A 305 -9.26 16.65 -15.20
C PHE A 305 -9.47 18.12 -15.64
N ASP A 306 -10.55 18.75 -15.15
CA ASP A 306 -10.98 20.16 -15.36
C ASP A 306 -9.85 21.13 -15.77
N TYR A 307 -10.18 22.13 -16.60
CA TYR A 307 -9.31 23.01 -17.41
C TYR A 307 -8.13 23.69 -16.69
N ILE A 308 -8.09 23.59 -15.37
CA ILE A 308 -7.05 24.11 -14.49
C ILE A 308 -5.95 23.05 -14.24
N PHE A 309 -6.19 21.74 -14.46
CA PHE A 309 -5.30 20.63 -14.10
C PHE A 309 -5.28 19.48 -15.13
N TYR A 310 -4.28 19.49 -16.03
CA TYR A 310 -4.03 18.38 -16.96
C TYR A 310 -3.36 17.20 -16.24
N ILE A 311 -4.16 16.30 -15.65
CA ILE A 311 -3.69 14.96 -15.30
C ILE A 311 -4.10 14.06 -16.47
N ASP A 312 -3.14 13.61 -17.26
CA ASP A 312 -3.38 12.62 -18.32
C ASP A 312 -3.83 11.31 -17.69
N THR A 313 -5.12 10.99 -17.81
CA THR A 313 -5.72 9.78 -17.22
C THR A 313 -6.29 8.86 -18.26
N VAL A 314 -6.24 7.58 -17.89
CA VAL A 314 -6.77 6.48 -18.67
C VAL A 314 -8.05 6.01 -18.03
N VAL A 315 -9.08 5.85 -18.83
CA VAL A 315 -10.37 5.33 -18.39
C VAL A 315 -10.52 3.85 -18.71
N TYR A 316 -10.87 3.08 -17.70
CA TYR A 316 -11.25 1.68 -17.81
C TYR A 316 -12.72 1.48 -17.48
N GLN A 317 -13.39 0.65 -18.27
CA GLN A 317 -14.75 0.20 -18.05
C GLN A 317 -14.70 -1.14 -17.32
N MET A 318 -15.21 -1.17 -16.09
CA MET A 318 -15.10 -2.31 -15.18
C MET A 318 -16.32 -3.21 -15.25
N LYS A 319 -16.10 -4.52 -15.07
CA LYS A 319 -17.19 -5.50 -14.90
C LYS A 319 -18.10 -5.04 -13.76
N ASN A 320 -19.42 -5.06 -14.00
CA ASN A 320 -20.39 -4.37 -13.15
C ASN A 320 -20.46 -4.86 -11.70
N ASP A 321 -20.02 -6.08 -11.43
CA ASP A 321 -20.00 -6.75 -10.13
C ASP A 321 -18.64 -6.69 -9.43
N TYR A 322 -17.58 -6.23 -10.11
CA TYR A 322 -16.24 -6.18 -9.56
C TYR A 322 -16.16 -5.24 -8.34
N GLN A 323 -15.42 -5.68 -7.31
CA GLN A 323 -15.26 -4.96 -6.05
C GLN A 323 -13.79 -4.58 -5.85
N PHE A 324 -13.51 -3.28 -5.83
CA PHE A 324 -12.15 -2.79 -5.61
C PHE A 324 -11.72 -2.95 -4.15
N SER A 325 -10.43 -3.22 -3.93
CA SER A 325 -9.81 -2.93 -2.63
C SER A 325 -9.60 -1.41 -2.53
N LEU A 326 -10.34 -0.77 -1.61
CA LEU A 326 -10.36 0.69 -1.46
C LEU A 326 -9.61 1.14 -0.21
N LEU A 327 -8.81 2.19 -0.35
CA LEU A 327 -8.20 2.90 0.77
C LEU A 327 -9.20 3.87 1.42
N TYR A 328 -9.99 4.56 0.59
CA TYR A 328 -11.00 5.53 1.00
C TYR A 328 -12.26 5.44 0.13
N GLY A 329 -13.39 5.86 0.70
CA GLY A 329 -14.67 5.96 -0.01
C GLY A 329 -15.44 4.64 -0.10
N ASN A 330 -16.27 4.51 -1.13
CA ASN A 330 -17.15 3.37 -1.39
C ASN A 330 -17.03 2.92 -2.85
N GLN A 331 -17.58 1.73 -3.13
CA GLN A 331 -17.77 1.24 -4.49
C GLN A 331 -18.78 2.12 -5.26
N MET A 332 -18.67 2.13 -6.59
CA MET A 332 -19.57 2.88 -7.48
C MET A 332 -21.01 2.37 -7.36
N LYS A 333 -21.95 3.28 -7.08
CA LYS A 333 -23.39 3.01 -6.96
C LYS A 333 -24.21 3.51 -8.14
N SER A 334 -23.69 4.48 -8.88
CA SER A 334 -24.36 5.11 -10.02
C SER A 334 -23.39 5.39 -11.15
N ASP A 335 -23.93 5.69 -12.33
CA ASP A 335 -23.15 5.94 -13.55
C ASP A 335 -22.43 7.31 -13.54
N ASP A 336 -22.74 8.20 -12.59
CA ASP A 336 -22.02 9.46 -12.35
C ASP A 336 -20.89 9.31 -11.33
N GLU A 337 -20.67 8.13 -10.78
CA GLU A 337 -19.61 7.85 -9.81
C GLU A 337 -18.41 7.14 -10.46
N ILE A 338 -17.20 7.54 -10.06
CA ILE A 338 -15.94 6.92 -10.49
C ILE A 338 -15.13 6.42 -9.30
N ILE A 339 -14.25 5.46 -9.56
CA ILE A 339 -13.13 5.13 -8.66
C ILE A 339 -11.84 5.59 -9.31
N ILE A 340 -10.92 6.16 -8.53
CA ILE A 340 -9.62 6.61 -9.02
C ILE A 340 -8.49 5.80 -8.39
N SER A 341 -7.41 5.59 -9.14
CA SER A 341 -6.19 5.00 -8.58
C SER A 341 -5.55 5.90 -7.53
N LEU A 342 -4.80 5.34 -6.59
CA LEU A 342 -4.06 6.13 -5.60
C LEU A 342 -3.08 7.11 -6.26
N THR A 343 -2.53 6.77 -7.42
CA THR A 343 -1.66 7.66 -8.21
C THR A 343 -2.39 8.92 -8.68
N VAL A 344 -3.64 8.80 -9.14
CA VAL A 344 -4.48 9.95 -9.51
C VAL A 344 -4.81 10.79 -8.28
N ALA A 345 -5.16 10.12 -7.16
CA ALA A 345 -5.45 10.81 -5.91
C ALA A 345 -4.25 11.61 -5.37
N ASP A 346 -3.03 11.04 -5.43
CA ASP A 346 -1.79 11.74 -5.07
C ASP A 346 -1.60 13.02 -5.89
N LYS A 347 -1.79 12.94 -7.22
CA LYS A 347 -1.68 14.10 -8.11
C LYS A 347 -2.75 15.16 -7.84
N LEU A 348 -3.95 14.76 -7.43
CA LEU A 348 -5.01 15.69 -7.04
C LEU A 348 -4.71 16.39 -5.71
N LEU A 349 -3.94 15.77 -4.81
CA LEU A 349 -3.53 16.35 -3.52
C LEU A 349 -2.33 17.30 -3.61
N GLU A 350 -1.45 17.11 -4.59
CA GLU A 350 -0.32 18.02 -4.85
C GLU A 350 -0.78 19.45 -5.22
N ASN A 351 -2.08 19.61 -5.47
CA ASN A 351 -2.74 20.85 -5.82
C ASN A 351 -3.39 21.50 -4.59
N GLU A 352 -3.12 22.79 -4.37
CA GLU A 352 -3.43 23.56 -3.14
C GLU A 352 -4.93 23.62 -2.75
N SER A 353 -5.84 23.05 -3.55
CA SER A 353 -7.29 23.08 -3.34
C SER A 353 -7.86 21.88 -2.57
N VAL A 354 -7.05 20.87 -2.22
CA VAL A 354 -7.49 19.68 -1.47
C VAL A 354 -6.45 19.32 -0.41
N SER A 355 -6.88 19.11 0.84
CA SER A 355 -5.96 18.90 1.98
C SER A 355 -5.78 17.43 2.39
N SER A 356 -6.73 16.55 2.04
CA SER A 356 -6.72 15.13 2.42
C SER A 356 -7.42 14.24 1.41
N TYR A 357 -7.16 12.93 1.42
CA TYR A 357 -7.84 11.96 0.55
C TYR A 357 -9.34 11.89 0.83
N GLU A 358 -9.75 12.09 2.09
CA GLU A 358 -11.14 12.13 2.50
C GLU A 358 -11.89 13.29 1.85
N ASP A 359 -11.23 14.43 1.63
CA ASP A 359 -11.82 15.60 0.95
C ASP A 359 -12.04 15.36 -0.55
N LEU A 360 -11.41 14.35 -1.15
CA LEU A 360 -11.67 13.94 -2.53
C LEU A 360 -12.97 13.16 -2.65
N ILE A 361 -13.39 12.43 -1.61
CA ILE A 361 -14.57 11.57 -1.68
C ILE A 361 -15.84 12.41 -1.79
N GLY A 362 -16.65 12.13 -2.80
CA GLY A 362 -17.87 12.86 -3.15
C GLY A 362 -17.61 14.18 -3.89
N LYS A 363 -16.35 14.55 -4.14
CA LYS A 363 -16.01 15.75 -4.90
C LYS A 363 -16.45 15.58 -6.36
N GLU A 364 -17.19 16.56 -6.85
CA GLU A 364 -17.49 16.68 -8.27
C GLU A 364 -16.25 17.12 -9.04
N ILE A 365 -15.96 16.39 -10.09
CA ILE A 365 -14.85 16.59 -11.00
C ILE A 365 -15.39 16.53 -12.43
N SER A 366 -14.67 17.15 -13.34
CA SER A 366 -14.99 17.06 -14.75
C SER A 366 -13.86 16.34 -15.45
N LEU A 367 -14.19 15.24 -16.11
CA LEU A 367 -13.34 14.52 -17.04
C LEU A 367 -13.48 15.14 -18.43
N VAL A 368 -12.37 15.41 -19.09
CA VAL A 368 -12.28 16.07 -20.39
C VAL A 368 -11.69 15.09 -21.37
N ASN A 369 -12.47 14.60 -22.31
CA ASN A 369 -11.90 13.85 -23.43
C ASN A 369 -11.30 14.86 -24.43
N ASN A 370 -9.98 14.87 -24.53
CA ASN A 370 -9.26 15.80 -25.39
C ASN A 370 -8.85 15.05 -26.67
N SER A 371 -9.72 15.08 -27.68
CA SER A 371 -9.20 15.10 -29.04
C SER A 371 -8.38 16.38 -29.17
N TYR A 372 -7.26 16.38 -29.90
CA TYR A 372 -6.51 17.60 -30.19
C TYR A 372 -7.41 18.56 -30.98
N ILE A 373 -8.25 19.33 -30.29
CA ILE A 373 -8.94 20.48 -30.85
C ILE A 373 -7.82 21.48 -31.05
N THR A 374 -7.28 21.47 -32.27
CA THR A 374 -6.55 22.59 -32.82
C THR A 374 -7.47 23.80 -32.67
N CYS A 375 -7.38 24.52 -31.56
CA CYS A 375 -8.00 25.83 -31.47
C CYS A 375 -7.45 26.59 -32.69
N LYS A 376 -8.32 27.11 -33.57
CA LYS A 376 -7.88 27.80 -34.80
C LYS A 376 -6.66 28.64 -34.45
N TYR A 377 -5.50 28.26 -34.98
CA TYR A 377 -4.24 28.98 -34.82
C TYR A 377 -4.34 30.26 -35.68
N SER A 378 -5.28 31.13 -35.31
CA SER A 378 -5.55 32.39 -35.97
C SER A 378 -4.56 33.40 -35.41
N GLY A 379 -3.37 33.43 -36.00
CA GLY A 379 -2.47 34.57 -36.06
C GLY A 379 -2.13 35.27 -34.73
N ASN A 380 -0.91 35.04 -34.24
CA ASN A 380 -0.13 35.93 -33.36
C ASN A 380 -0.70 36.42 -32.02
N ASN A 381 -1.93 36.08 -31.61
CA ASN A 381 -2.42 36.36 -30.27
C ASN A 381 -2.75 35.06 -29.52
N ARG A 382 -2.02 34.85 -28.42
CA ARG A 382 -2.12 33.70 -27.50
C ARG A 382 -3.39 33.79 -26.64
N SER A 383 -4.56 33.61 -27.24
CA SER A 383 -5.80 33.44 -26.48
C SER A 383 -6.59 32.27 -27.05
N PHE A 384 -6.62 31.18 -26.29
CA PHE A 384 -7.55 30.06 -26.50
C PHE A 384 -8.98 30.60 -26.42
N GLU A 385 -9.79 30.41 -27.45
CA GLU A 385 -11.22 30.74 -27.39
C GLU A 385 -11.93 29.70 -26.51
N ASN A 386 -12.41 30.15 -25.35
CA ASN A 386 -13.04 29.35 -24.28
C ASN A 386 -14.32 28.56 -24.67
N GLU A 387 -14.83 28.69 -25.90
CA GLU A 387 -16.14 28.14 -26.29
C GLU A 387 -16.09 26.70 -26.80
N CYS A 388 -15.08 26.31 -27.59
CA CYS A 388 -15.01 24.95 -28.17
C CYS A 388 -14.75 23.84 -27.14
N ILE A 389 -14.28 24.21 -25.96
CA ILE A 389 -13.77 23.28 -24.94
C ILE A 389 -14.90 22.83 -24.00
N LYS A 390 -15.93 23.68 -23.82
CA LYS A 390 -17.07 23.44 -22.93
C LYS A 390 -17.96 22.24 -23.28
N GLU A 391 -17.85 21.68 -24.47
CA GLU A 391 -18.77 20.63 -24.92
C GLU A 391 -18.36 19.20 -24.50
N ASN A 392 -17.08 18.97 -24.18
CA ASN A 392 -16.50 17.62 -23.97
C ASN A 392 -16.25 17.25 -22.49
N TYR A 393 -16.91 17.95 -21.56
CA TYR A 393 -16.84 17.62 -20.14
C TYR A 393 -17.86 16.54 -19.77
N PHE A 394 -17.38 15.54 -19.04
CA PHE A 394 -18.16 14.54 -18.32
C PHE A 394 -18.05 14.83 -16.84
N SER A 395 -19.16 15.24 -16.22
CA SER A 395 -19.19 15.51 -14.78
C SER A 395 -19.39 14.21 -14.04
N CYS A 396 -18.53 13.94 -13.06
CA CYS A 396 -18.60 12.76 -12.22
C CYS A 396 -18.15 13.05 -10.79
N LYS A 397 -18.43 12.11 -9.89
CA LYS A 397 -18.08 12.18 -8.47
C LYS A 397 -17.09 11.09 -8.12
N ILE A 398 -16.07 11.43 -7.35
CA ILE A 398 -15.13 10.43 -6.84
C ILE A 398 -15.82 9.64 -5.73
N ALA A 399 -16.20 8.40 -6.00
CA ALA A 399 -16.83 7.52 -5.00
C ALA A 399 -15.78 6.84 -4.11
N GLY A 400 -14.63 6.47 -4.68
CA GLY A 400 -13.58 5.73 -3.96
C GLY A 400 -12.19 5.92 -4.53
N ILE A 401 -11.19 5.59 -3.72
CA ILE A 401 -9.76 5.61 -4.06
C ILE A 401 -9.20 4.22 -3.78
N THR A 402 -8.51 3.63 -4.75
CA THR A 402 -7.92 2.28 -4.59
C THR A 402 -6.79 2.27 -3.55
N ASP A 403 -6.48 1.09 -3.00
CA ASP A 403 -5.39 0.89 -2.04
C ASP A 403 -4.01 0.60 -2.65
N HIS A 404 -3.93 0.64 -3.97
CA HIS A 404 -2.74 0.40 -4.77
C HIS A 404 -2.38 1.63 -5.58
N LYS A 405 -1.07 1.78 -5.85
CA LYS A 405 -0.56 2.71 -6.85
C LYS A 405 -0.51 2.00 -8.19
N ASN A 406 -0.54 2.78 -9.26
CA ASN A 406 -0.18 2.31 -10.59
C ASN A 406 0.89 3.27 -11.13
N ASN A 407 2.09 2.75 -11.41
CA ASN A 407 3.22 3.55 -11.91
C ASN A 407 3.25 3.64 -13.44
N TYR A 408 2.45 2.82 -14.13
CA TYR A 408 2.38 2.74 -15.58
C TYR A 408 1.40 3.78 -16.13
N GLU A 409 0.18 3.84 -15.58
CA GLU A 409 -0.89 4.72 -16.03
C GLU A 409 -1.65 5.38 -14.87
N ASN A 410 -2.17 6.59 -15.12
CA ASN A 410 -3.04 7.27 -14.17
C ASN A 410 -4.49 6.80 -14.39
N GLN A 411 -4.86 5.71 -13.72
CA GLN A 411 -6.12 5.01 -14.03
C GLN A 411 -7.33 5.61 -13.30
N VAL A 412 -8.43 5.69 -14.03
CA VAL A 412 -9.78 6.02 -13.61
C VAL A 412 -10.70 4.88 -14.03
N TYR A 413 -11.60 4.48 -13.15
CA TYR A 413 -12.47 3.32 -13.35
C TYR A 413 -13.94 3.75 -13.36
N LEU A 414 -14.67 3.27 -14.36
CA LEU A 414 -16.09 3.48 -14.59
C LEU A 414 -16.84 2.15 -14.58
N ARG A 415 -18.16 2.22 -14.39
CA ARG A 415 -19.04 1.07 -14.64
C ARG A 415 -19.08 0.73 -16.13
N ASN A 416 -19.24 -0.55 -16.48
CA ASN A 416 -19.29 -0.99 -17.86
C ASN A 416 -20.37 -0.24 -18.66
N GLY A 417 -20.01 0.28 -19.84
CA GLY A 417 -20.89 0.98 -20.76
C GLY A 417 -21.14 2.45 -20.45
N VAL A 418 -20.67 2.97 -19.31
CA VAL A 418 -20.85 4.39 -18.97
C VAL A 418 -20.05 5.28 -19.91
N TYR A 419 -18.81 4.90 -20.19
CA TYR A 419 -17.97 5.67 -21.11
C TYR A 419 -18.51 5.60 -22.53
N ASP A 420 -18.96 4.43 -22.97
CA ASP A 420 -19.61 4.25 -24.27
C ASP A 420 -20.81 5.18 -24.43
N LYS A 421 -21.71 5.19 -23.44
CA LYS A 421 -22.89 6.06 -23.43
C LYS A 421 -22.50 7.54 -23.48
N TRP A 422 -21.48 7.93 -22.75
CA TRP A 422 -20.93 9.28 -22.77
C TRP A 422 -20.43 9.66 -24.17
N ILE A 423 -19.72 8.76 -24.84
CA ILE A 423 -19.26 8.98 -26.22
C ILE A 423 -20.45 9.06 -27.18
N GLU A 424 -21.40 8.14 -27.10
CA GLU A 424 -22.62 8.16 -27.93
C GLU A 424 -23.45 9.43 -27.73
N GLU A 425 -23.63 9.90 -26.50
CA GLU A 425 -24.41 11.10 -26.21
C GLU A 425 -23.71 12.38 -26.68
N LYS A 426 -22.41 12.50 -26.43
CA LYS A 426 -21.65 13.72 -26.75
C LYS A 426 -21.23 13.80 -28.21
N PHE A 427 -20.75 12.69 -28.77
CA PHE A 427 -20.24 12.62 -30.13
C PHE A 427 -21.27 12.03 -31.11
N GLN A 428 -22.46 11.62 -30.66
CA GLN A 428 -23.53 11.10 -31.53
C GLN A 428 -23.11 9.92 -32.43
N MET A 429 -22.09 9.18 -32.02
CA MET A 429 -21.53 8.03 -32.72
C MET A 429 -22.38 6.77 -32.50
N ASN A 430 -22.33 5.85 -33.44
CA ASN A 430 -22.87 4.49 -33.25
C ASN A 430 -21.69 3.55 -33.01
N LEU A 431 -21.52 3.11 -31.75
CA LEU A 431 -20.39 2.29 -31.35
C LEU A 431 -20.46 0.85 -31.86
N GLU A 432 -21.62 0.38 -32.32
CA GLU A 432 -21.79 -0.96 -32.91
C GLU A 432 -21.03 -1.14 -34.24
N TYR A 433 -20.70 -0.03 -34.91
CA TYR A 433 -19.93 -0.02 -36.15
C TYR A 433 -18.49 0.46 -35.94
N LEU A 434 -18.10 0.71 -34.69
CA LEU A 434 -16.74 1.14 -34.39
C LEU A 434 -15.84 -0.10 -34.26
N GLU A 435 -14.76 -0.08 -35.03
CA GLU A 435 -13.65 -1.00 -34.88
C GLU A 435 -12.56 -0.35 -34.01
N TYR A 436 -11.80 -1.16 -33.28
CA TYR A 436 -10.73 -0.76 -32.38
C TYR A 436 -9.43 -1.42 -32.83
N GLN A 437 -8.30 -0.71 -32.75
CA GLN A 437 -6.99 -1.28 -33.14
C GLN A 437 -6.41 -2.24 -32.10
N TYR A 438 -6.86 -2.09 -30.85
CA TYR A 438 -6.46 -2.94 -29.76
C TYR A 438 -7.53 -2.88 -28.66
N ALA A 439 -7.49 -3.89 -27.80
CA ALA A 439 -8.13 -3.92 -26.51
C ALA A 439 -7.07 -4.13 -25.42
N TYR A 440 -7.20 -3.37 -24.34
CA TYR A 440 -6.49 -3.59 -23.10
C TYR A 440 -7.45 -4.24 -22.11
N TYR A 441 -7.05 -5.36 -21.54
CA TYR A 441 -7.80 -6.07 -20.51
C TYR A 441 -7.06 -5.96 -19.18
N LEU A 442 -7.78 -5.50 -18.15
CA LEU A 442 -7.33 -5.62 -16.77
C LEU A 442 -7.76 -6.98 -16.25
N ILE A 443 -6.79 -7.76 -15.76
CA ILE A 443 -7.04 -9.05 -15.13
C ILE A 443 -6.93 -8.94 -13.61
N ASP A 444 -7.61 -9.83 -12.90
CA ASP A 444 -7.44 -9.99 -11.46
C ASP A 444 -5.95 -10.24 -11.17
N PRO A 445 -5.29 -9.39 -10.36
CA PRO A 445 -3.87 -9.54 -10.07
C PRO A 445 -3.53 -10.86 -9.31
N GLU A 446 -4.49 -11.54 -8.70
CA GLU A 446 -4.29 -12.84 -8.07
C GLU A 446 -4.25 -13.99 -9.09
N SER A 447 -4.64 -13.74 -10.34
CA SER A 447 -4.70 -14.75 -11.40
C SER A 447 -3.41 -14.86 -12.22
N ASP A 448 -3.31 -15.95 -12.98
CA ASP A 448 -2.19 -16.24 -13.89
C ASP A 448 -2.41 -15.54 -15.25
N SER A 449 -1.51 -14.61 -15.60
CA SER A 449 -1.60 -13.83 -16.82
C SER A 449 -1.45 -14.67 -18.09
N ASP A 450 -0.62 -15.72 -18.06
CA ASP A 450 -0.31 -16.51 -19.25
C ASP A 450 -1.50 -17.42 -19.62
N GLU A 451 -2.14 -17.99 -18.59
CA GLU A 451 -3.37 -18.77 -18.76
C GLU A 451 -4.51 -17.89 -19.30
N ILE A 452 -4.67 -16.68 -18.75
CA ILE A 452 -5.72 -15.76 -19.19
C ILE A 452 -5.47 -15.27 -20.62
N SER A 453 -4.23 -14.90 -20.96
CA SER A 453 -3.88 -14.52 -22.33
C SER A 453 -4.29 -15.62 -23.32
N SER A 454 -3.96 -16.87 -23.02
CA SER A 454 -4.31 -18.01 -23.89
C SER A 454 -5.82 -18.17 -24.08
N LYS A 455 -6.63 -17.90 -23.04
CA LYS A 455 -8.11 -17.94 -23.13
C LYS A 455 -8.65 -16.80 -24.00
N ILE A 456 -8.08 -15.59 -23.86
CA ILE A 456 -8.45 -14.43 -24.66
C ILE A 456 -8.17 -14.70 -26.15
N ASP A 457 -7.02 -15.29 -26.45
CA ASP A 457 -6.64 -15.63 -27.83
C ASP A 457 -7.62 -16.66 -28.44
N GLU A 458 -8.01 -17.69 -27.68
CA GLU A 458 -8.97 -18.70 -28.12
C GLU A 458 -10.36 -18.09 -28.43
N ILE A 459 -10.85 -17.23 -27.55
CA ILE A 459 -12.13 -16.53 -27.75
C ILE A 459 -12.05 -15.66 -29.00
N SER A 460 -11.00 -14.86 -29.11
CA SER A 460 -10.83 -13.90 -30.20
C SER A 460 -10.74 -14.60 -31.56
N ALA A 461 -10.05 -15.75 -31.63
CA ALA A 461 -9.95 -16.59 -32.82
C ALA A 461 -11.27 -17.30 -33.20
N SER A 462 -12.17 -17.55 -32.25
CA SER A 462 -13.42 -18.29 -32.48
C SER A 462 -14.55 -17.45 -33.10
N THR A 463 -14.45 -16.11 -33.01
CA THR A 463 -15.56 -15.19 -33.27
C THR A 463 -15.90 -14.96 -34.74
N ASP A 464 -15.26 -15.63 -35.70
CA ASP A 464 -15.28 -15.23 -37.14
C ASP A 464 -14.96 -13.73 -37.33
N SER A 465 -14.30 -13.11 -36.32
CA SER A 465 -13.69 -11.80 -36.46
C SER A 465 -12.65 -11.95 -37.56
N HIS A 466 -12.75 -11.15 -38.60
CA HIS A 466 -11.80 -11.16 -39.71
C HIS A 466 -10.36 -10.81 -39.29
N TYR A 467 -10.12 -10.56 -37.99
CA TYR A 467 -9.01 -9.76 -37.49
C TYR A 467 -8.66 -10.02 -36.02
N ALA A 468 -8.50 -11.27 -35.57
CA ALA A 468 -7.92 -11.51 -34.25
C ALA A 468 -7.07 -12.78 -34.21
N SER A 469 -5.80 -12.62 -33.84
CA SER A 469 -4.95 -13.71 -33.35
C SER A 469 -4.29 -13.35 -32.04
#